data_AF-A0A319B502-F1
#
_entry.id   AF-A0A319B502-F1
#
_cell.length_a   1.000
_cell.length_b   1.000
_cell.length_c   1.000
_cell.angle_alpha   90.00
_cell.angle_beta   90.00
_cell.angle_gamma   90.00
#
_symmetry.space_group_name_H-M   'P 1'
#
loop_
_entity.id
_entity.type
_entity.pdbx_description
1 polymer ?
#
loop_
_entity_poly.entity_id
_entity_poly.type
_entity_poly.pdbx_seq_one_letter_code
_entity_poly.pdbx_strand_id
1 'polypeptide(L)'
;MHLTYNPYTTSPYHSIVSPIPTLENRRGAEKRKMSFYVAPSQQRTLRACMVCSLVQLHSKFMREGCPNCDNVLGLRGNNDAIQECTSQVFEGLVTLRDPTTSWVARWQRLDSYVPGTYAVKVTGSVSIHPDYYGGGGSGGEEDIGLIVVGEQLPDEIISSLEDSGVKYIPRDGSTGEEEA
;
A
#
# COMPACT_ATOMS: atom_id res chain seq x y z
N MET A 1 -46.93 -10.65 69.66
CA MET A 1 -46.00 -11.79 69.48
C MET A 1 -45.45 -11.71 68.07
N HIS A 2 -44.17 -11.38 67.95
CA HIS A 2 -43.43 -11.28 66.69
C HIS A 2 -43.13 -12.69 66.17
N LEU A 3 -43.43 -12.97 64.90
CA LEU A 3 -42.71 -14.00 64.12
C LEU A 3 -42.48 -13.46 62.70
N THR A 4 -41.21 -13.29 62.40
CA THR A 4 -40.61 -12.83 61.15
C THR A 4 -40.66 -13.93 60.09
N TYR A 5 -41.27 -13.65 58.93
CA TYR A 5 -41.17 -14.52 57.75
C TYR A 5 -39.90 -14.17 56.98
N ASN A 6 -38.99 -15.13 56.89
CA ASN A 6 -37.73 -15.04 56.16
C ASN A 6 -37.90 -15.70 54.78
N PRO A 7 -37.79 -14.97 53.66
CA PRO A 7 -38.04 -15.49 52.31
C PRO A 7 -36.79 -16.02 51.59
N TYR A 8 -35.70 -16.42 52.26
CA TYR A 8 -34.56 -17.04 51.58
C TYR A 8 -34.83 -18.50 51.18
N THR A 9 -35.70 -18.68 50.18
CA THR A 9 -35.77 -19.89 49.36
C THR A 9 -35.07 -19.65 48.03
N THR A 10 -33.86 -20.21 47.93
CA THR A 10 -33.24 -20.82 46.75
C THR A 10 -33.28 -20.06 45.41
N SER A 11 -32.18 -19.39 45.06
CA SER A 11 -31.83 -19.08 43.67
C SER A 11 -30.62 -19.93 43.25
N PRO A 12 -30.68 -20.71 42.13
CA PRO A 12 -29.64 -21.67 41.74
C PRO A 12 -28.54 -21.10 40.83
N TYR A 13 -28.40 -19.78 40.67
CA TYR A 13 -27.35 -19.19 39.83
C TYR A 13 -26.05 -18.94 40.60
N HIS A 14 -25.28 -19.99 40.82
CA HIS A 14 -23.84 -19.86 41.09
C HIS A 14 -23.10 -20.04 39.76
N SER A 15 -22.70 -18.95 39.10
CA SER A 15 -21.81 -19.00 37.93
C SER A 15 -21.08 -17.67 37.71
N ILE A 16 -19.81 -17.66 38.13
CA ILE A 16 -18.67 -17.02 37.44
C ILE A 16 -18.84 -15.51 37.18
N VAL A 17 -18.61 -14.70 38.22
CA VAL A 17 -18.17 -13.32 38.00
C VAL A 17 -16.70 -13.37 37.60
N SER A 18 -16.42 -13.38 36.30
CA SER A 18 -15.06 -13.20 35.79
C SER A 18 -14.53 -11.84 36.31
N PRO A 19 -13.32 -11.77 36.88
CA PRO A 19 -12.80 -10.50 37.37
C PRO A 19 -12.67 -9.49 36.21
N ILE A 20 -13.21 -8.28 36.41
CA ILE A 20 -13.02 -7.15 35.51
C ILE A 20 -11.51 -6.90 35.41
N PRO A 21 -10.89 -6.97 34.22
CA PRO A 21 -9.46 -6.80 34.10
C PRO A 21 -9.10 -5.36 34.47
N THR A 22 -8.25 -5.21 35.49
CA THR A 22 -7.65 -3.93 35.86
C THR A 22 -6.90 -3.35 34.67
N LEU A 23 -6.98 -2.02 34.48
CA LEU A 23 -6.38 -1.30 33.35
C LEU A 23 -4.86 -1.49 33.25
N GLU A 24 -4.21 -1.98 34.31
CA GLU A 24 -2.76 -2.21 34.36
C GLU A 24 -2.28 -3.53 33.75
N ASN A 25 -3.17 -4.48 33.43
CA ASN A 25 -2.77 -5.80 32.92
C ASN A 25 -3.10 -6.07 31.43
N ARG A 26 -3.39 -5.02 30.64
CA ARG A 26 -3.46 -5.09 29.16
C ARG A 26 -2.12 -4.81 28.47
N ARG A 27 -1.00 -5.05 29.16
CA ARG A 27 0.36 -5.00 28.58
C ARG A 27 0.91 -6.40 28.28
N GLY A 28 0.02 -7.33 27.95
CA GLY A 28 0.39 -8.55 27.24
C GLY A 28 0.61 -8.20 25.77
N ALA A 29 1.89 -8.17 25.36
CA ALA A 29 2.40 -8.09 24.00
C ALA A 29 1.42 -8.43 22.87
N GLU A 30 0.59 -7.47 22.47
CA GLU A 30 0.16 -7.35 21.08
C GLU A 30 1.47 -7.11 20.31
N LYS A 31 2.08 -8.19 19.78
CA LYS A 31 3.19 -8.09 18.84
C LYS A 31 2.83 -6.99 17.87
N ARG A 32 3.59 -5.89 17.87
CA ARG A 32 3.30 -4.68 17.09
C ARG A 32 3.09 -5.10 15.65
N LYS A 33 1.83 -5.32 15.27
CA LYS A 33 1.47 -5.92 13.99
C LYS A 33 1.90 -4.90 12.96
N MET A 34 2.83 -5.27 12.09
CA MET A 34 3.28 -4.41 11.02
C MET A 34 2.05 -4.06 10.18
N SER A 35 1.54 -2.83 10.35
CA SER A 35 0.33 -2.38 9.69
C SER A 35 0.71 -1.65 8.42
N PHE A 36 0.27 -2.11 7.26
CA PHE A 36 0.44 -1.43 5.98
C PHE A 36 -0.72 -0.47 5.66
N TYR A 37 -1.38 0.02 6.71
CA TYR A 37 -2.43 1.03 6.61
C TYR A 37 -1.84 2.42 6.74
N VAL A 38 -2.37 3.35 5.95
CA VAL A 38 -1.97 4.75 5.99
C VAL A 38 -2.95 5.55 6.85
N ALA A 39 -2.43 6.35 7.76
CA ALA A 39 -3.26 7.26 8.55
C ALA A 39 -3.70 8.47 7.72
N PRO A 40 -4.86 9.07 8.03
CA PRO A 40 -5.26 10.35 7.44
C PRO A 40 -4.18 11.43 7.61
N SER A 41 -4.24 12.47 6.76
CA SER A 41 -3.39 13.67 6.82
C SER A 41 -1.91 13.50 6.48
N GLN A 42 -1.46 12.30 6.07
CA GLN A 42 -0.08 12.03 5.64
C GLN A 42 0.11 12.12 4.11
N GLN A 43 -0.91 12.59 3.38
CA GLN A 43 -1.05 12.41 1.93
C GLN A 43 0.12 12.94 1.09
N ARG A 44 0.81 14.02 1.50
CA ARG A 44 1.89 14.64 0.71
C ARG A 44 3.18 13.82 0.64
N THR A 45 3.41 12.91 1.60
CA THR A 45 4.65 12.10 1.68
C THR A 45 4.43 10.64 1.29
N LEU A 46 3.22 10.31 0.84
CA LEU A 46 2.88 8.98 0.37
C LEU A 46 3.40 8.75 -1.03
N ARG A 47 3.80 7.51 -1.28
CA ARG A 47 4.15 7.01 -2.59
C ARG A 47 3.44 5.68 -2.80
N ALA A 48 3.06 5.40 -4.04
CA ALA A 48 2.49 4.13 -4.45
C ALA A 48 3.54 3.32 -5.21
N CYS A 49 3.69 2.03 -4.88
CA CYS A 49 4.53 1.11 -5.65
C CYS A 49 3.94 0.89 -7.04
N MET A 50 4.74 1.05 -8.10
CA MET A 50 4.24 0.94 -9.47
C MET A 50 3.91 -0.50 -9.88
N VAL A 51 4.45 -1.51 -9.19
CA VAL A 51 4.15 -2.93 -9.43
C VAL A 51 2.85 -3.38 -8.76
N CYS A 52 2.71 -3.12 -7.45
CA CYS A 52 1.61 -3.66 -6.65
C CYS A 52 0.59 -2.63 -6.14
N SER A 53 0.76 -1.35 -6.46
CA SER A 53 -0.04 -0.20 -6.00
C SER A 53 -0.10 0.05 -4.48
N LEU A 54 0.69 -0.66 -3.65
CA LEU A 54 0.74 -0.41 -2.21
C LEU A 54 1.19 1.02 -1.92
N VAL A 55 0.45 1.71 -1.07
CA VAL A 55 0.73 3.10 -0.66
C VAL A 55 1.35 3.11 0.72
N GLN A 56 2.55 3.69 0.84
CA GLN A 56 3.22 3.92 2.12
C GLN A 56 3.98 5.25 2.11
N LEU A 57 4.45 5.66 3.28
CA LEU A 57 5.40 6.76 3.39
C LEU A 57 6.73 6.36 2.73
N HIS A 58 7.39 7.31 2.08
CA HIS A 58 8.76 7.13 1.58
C HIS A 58 9.70 6.55 2.66
N SER A 59 9.65 7.09 3.88
CA SER A 59 10.49 6.63 4.99
C SER A 59 10.23 5.17 5.39
N LYS A 60 9.06 4.63 5.09
CA LYS A 60 8.74 3.23 5.37
C LYS A 60 9.26 2.30 4.29
N PHE A 61 9.15 2.68 3.02
CA PHE A 61 9.85 1.96 1.94
C PHE A 61 11.35 1.91 2.22
N MET A 62 11.96 3.01 2.67
CA MET A 62 13.38 3.05 3.00
C MET A 62 13.76 2.07 4.13
N ARG A 63 12.93 1.96 5.18
CA ARG A 63 13.23 1.09 6.34
C ARG A 63 12.91 -0.38 6.08
N GLU A 64 11.81 -0.66 5.40
CA GLU A 64 11.15 -1.97 5.39
C GLU A 64 11.01 -2.56 3.99
N GLY A 65 11.17 -1.76 2.93
CA GLY A 65 10.88 -2.18 1.57
C GLY A 65 9.38 -2.28 1.27
N CYS A 66 9.04 -2.76 0.08
CA CYS A 66 7.67 -3.09 -0.28
C CYS A 66 7.36 -4.55 0.14
N PRO A 67 6.38 -4.83 1.02
CA PRO A 67 6.09 -6.20 1.47
C PRO A 67 5.69 -7.16 0.34
N ASN A 68 5.23 -6.65 -0.80
CA ASN A 68 4.83 -7.48 -1.95
C ASN A 68 5.93 -7.63 -3.00
N CYS A 69 6.89 -6.69 -3.06
CA CYS A 69 7.80 -6.56 -4.21
C CYS A 69 9.27 -6.38 -3.82
N ASP A 70 9.62 -6.26 -2.54
CA ASP A 70 11.01 -5.97 -2.12
C ASP A 70 11.99 -7.06 -2.55
N ASN A 71 11.56 -8.32 -2.60
CA ASN A 71 12.39 -9.44 -3.03
C ASN A 71 12.90 -9.30 -4.48
N VAL A 72 12.19 -8.54 -5.32
CA VAL A 72 12.56 -8.31 -6.72
C VAL A 72 13.02 -6.87 -6.97
N LEU A 73 12.45 -5.89 -6.26
CA LEU A 73 12.78 -4.47 -6.46
C LEU A 73 13.93 -3.96 -5.57
N GLY A 74 14.27 -4.65 -4.48
CA GLY A 74 15.37 -4.26 -3.59
C GLY A 74 15.25 -2.83 -3.03
N LEU A 75 14.05 -2.43 -2.60
CA LEU A 75 13.75 -1.05 -2.19
C LEU A 75 14.34 -0.71 -0.81
N ARG A 76 14.46 -1.70 0.07
CA ARG A 76 14.93 -1.48 1.43
C ARG A 76 16.36 -0.94 1.45
N GLY A 77 16.51 0.25 2.05
CA GLY A 77 17.81 0.92 2.14
C GLY A 77 18.29 1.58 0.84
N ASN A 78 17.49 1.54 -0.23
CA ASN A 78 17.86 2.07 -1.55
C ASN A 78 16.95 3.23 -1.94
N ASN A 79 17.45 4.47 -1.84
CA ASN A 79 16.64 5.66 -2.15
C ASN A 79 16.31 5.78 -3.63
N ASP A 80 17.27 5.47 -4.49
CA ASP A 80 17.18 5.65 -5.94
C ASP A 80 16.13 4.68 -6.49
N ALA A 81 16.20 3.39 -6.11
CA ALA A 81 15.18 2.42 -6.46
C ALA A 81 13.78 2.81 -5.95
N ILE A 82 13.67 3.46 -4.79
CA ILE A 82 12.38 3.98 -4.32
C ILE A 82 11.86 5.10 -5.21
N GLN A 83 12.71 6.04 -5.65
CA GLN A 83 12.28 7.10 -6.56
C GLN A 83 11.84 6.54 -7.92
N GLU A 84 12.54 5.52 -8.41
CA GLU A 84 12.31 4.92 -9.72
C GLU A 84 11.19 3.89 -9.75
N CYS A 85 10.87 3.24 -8.63
CA CYS A 85 9.85 2.17 -8.56
C CYS A 85 8.55 2.60 -7.87
N THR A 86 8.49 3.83 -7.33
CA THR A 86 7.30 4.34 -6.64
C THR A 86 6.97 5.76 -7.07
N SER A 87 5.69 6.11 -7.10
CA SER A 87 5.23 7.43 -7.55
C SER A 87 4.42 8.16 -6.48
N GLN A 88 4.57 9.49 -6.43
CA GLN A 88 3.68 10.37 -5.65
C GLN A 88 2.39 10.72 -6.42
N VAL A 89 2.36 10.42 -7.72
CA VAL A 89 1.20 10.64 -8.60
C VAL A 89 0.39 9.36 -8.64
N PHE A 90 -0.63 9.30 -7.79
CA PHE A 90 -1.57 8.19 -7.72
C PHE A 90 -2.97 8.69 -7.38
N GLU A 91 -3.98 7.92 -7.78
CA GLU A 91 -5.38 8.29 -7.60
C GLU A 91 -6.14 7.20 -6.87
N GLY A 92 -7.09 7.64 -6.05
CA GLY A 92 -7.93 6.78 -5.22
C GLY A 92 -7.15 6.06 -4.13
N LEU A 93 -7.81 5.79 -3.00
CA LEU A 93 -7.27 4.94 -1.95
C LEU A 93 -8.26 3.83 -1.64
N VAL A 94 -7.76 2.60 -1.64
CA VAL A 94 -8.50 1.40 -1.25
C VAL A 94 -7.80 0.81 -0.04
N THR A 95 -8.56 0.56 1.03
CA THR A 95 -8.05 -0.12 2.22
C THR A 95 -8.56 -1.55 2.22
N LEU A 96 -7.64 -2.52 2.12
CA LEU A 96 -7.95 -3.94 2.11
C LEU A 96 -7.60 -4.58 3.45
N ARG A 97 -8.61 -5.19 4.08
CA ARG A 97 -8.43 -6.00 5.30
C ARG A 97 -8.23 -7.48 4.99
N ASP A 98 -8.99 -8.00 4.05
CA ASP A 98 -8.91 -9.38 3.57
C ASP A 98 -8.90 -9.37 2.04
N PRO A 99 -7.72 -9.36 1.42
CA PRO A 99 -7.60 -9.34 -0.04
C PRO A 99 -8.20 -10.59 -0.71
N THR A 100 -8.10 -11.75 -0.05
CA THR A 100 -8.49 -13.05 -0.65
C THR A 100 -10.00 -13.18 -0.88
N THR A 101 -10.82 -12.51 -0.05
CA THR A 101 -12.28 -12.57 -0.14
C THR A 101 -12.91 -11.32 -0.77
N SER A 102 -12.12 -10.25 -0.99
CA SER A 102 -12.63 -8.96 -1.45
C SER A 102 -12.84 -8.94 -2.96
N TRP A 103 -14.06 -8.58 -3.40
CA TRP A 103 -14.32 -8.32 -4.81
C TRP A 103 -13.46 -7.17 -5.36
N VAL A 104 -13.27 -6.09 -4.58
CA VAL A 104 -12.43 -4.95 -4.96
C VAL A 104 -10.98 -5.39 -5.16
N ALA A 105 -10.47 -6.28 -4.30
CA ALA A 105 -9.11 -6.80 -4.44
C ALA A 105 -8.96 -7.63 -5.72
N ARG A 106 -9.91 -8.53 -6.02
CA ARG A 106 -9.89 -9.31 -7.26
C ARG A 106 -9.97 -8.43 -8.51
N TRP A 107 -10.88 -7.44 -8.52
CA TRP A 107 -11.01 -6.49 -9.62
C TRP A 107 -9.70 -5.73 -9.85
N GLN A 108 -9.03 -5.35 -8.77
CA GLN A 108 -7.74 -4.65 -8.81
C GLN A 108 -6.52 -5.57 -8.91
N ARG A 109 -6.68 -6.90 -9.06
CA ARG A 109 -5.55 -7.87 -9.06
C ARG A 109 -4.63 -7.69 -7.83
N LEU A 110 -5.23 -7.59 -6.64
CA LEU A 110 -4.56 -7.41 -5.34
C LEU A 110 -4.85 -8.57 -4.38
N ASP A 111 -5.62 -9.58 -4.80
CA ASP A 111 -6.13 -10.67 -3.98
C ASP A 111 -5.05 -11.58 -3.36
N SER A 112 -3.86 -11.60 -3.95
CA SER A 112 -2.68 -12.33 -3.45
C SER A 112 -1.73 -11.50 -2.59
N TYR A 113 -2.01 -10.21 -2.37
CA TYR A 113 -1.13 -9.32 -1.62
C TYR A 113 -1.50 -9.21 -0.15
N VAL A 114 -0.61 -8.57 0.64
CA VAL A 114 -0.84 -8.36 2.07
C VAL A 114 -1.98 -7.37 2.35
N PRO A 115 -2.67 -7.45 3.50
CA PRO A 115 -3.61 -6.41 3.91
C PRO A 115 -2.93 -5.04 4.05
N GLY A 116 -3.53 -3.98 3.51
CA GLY A 116 -2.94 -2.65 3.49
C GLY A 116 -3.75 -1.60 2.74
N THR A 117 -3.15 -0.43 2.56
CA THR A 117 -3.71 0.66 1.74
C THR A 117 -3.06 0.65 0.35
N TYR A 118 -3.88 0.69 -0.69
CA TYR A 118 -3.51 0.59 -2.09
C TYR A 118 -4.09 1.74 -2.90
N ALA A 119 -3.44 2.13 -3.99
CA ALA A 119 -3.96 3.09 -4.95
C ALA A 119 -4.85 2.41 -5.98
N VAL A 120 -5.84 3.14 -6.52
CA VAL A 120 -6.68 2.66 -7.63
C VAL A 120 -5.90 2.75 -8.94
N LYS A 121 -5.18 3.85 -9.14
CA LYS A 121 -4.33 4.12 -10.29
C LYS A 121 -2.98 4.65 -9.82
N VAL A 122 -1.90 4.21 -10.46
CA VAL A 122 -0.55 4.72 -10.22
C VAL A 122 0.04 5.17 -11.55
N THR A 123 0.49 6.42 -11.62
CA THR A 123 1.15 6.98 -12.80
C THR A 123 2.64 7.06 -12.54
N GLY A 124 3.48 6.66 -13.50
CA GLY A 124 4.92 6.83 -13.43
C GLY A 124 5.34 8.27 -13.13
N SER A 125 6.49 8.43 -12.45
CA SER A 125 7.06 9.76 -12.19
C SER A 125 8.18 10.08 -13.16
N VAL A 126 8.06 11.22 -13.83
CA VAL A 126 9.08 11.75 -14.74
C VAL A 126 10.21 12.38 -13.91
N SER A 127 11.32 11.66 -13.76
CA SER A 127 12.59 12.31 -13.46
C SER A 127 13.10 12.91 -14.77
N ILE A 128 12.91 14.22 -14.93
CA ILE A 128 13.50 14.97 -16.04
C ILE A 128 15.02 14.88 -15.89
N HIS A 129 15.65 13.97 -16.62
CA HIS A 129 17.11 13.90 -16.64
C HIS A 129 17.62 15.14 -17.39
N PRO A 130 18.45 16.00 -16.78
CA PRO A 130 18.93 17.24 -17.41
C PRO A 130 19.67 16.99 -18.73
N ASP A 131 20.21 15.78 -18.92
CA ASP A 131 21.08 15.49 -20.05
C ASP A 131 20.31 15.23 -21.36
N TYR A 132 18.97 15.26 -21.35
CA TYR A 132 18.15 15.16 -22.58
C TYR A 132 17.95 16.51 -23.29
N TYR A 133 18.44 17.62 -22.73
CA TYR A 133 18.55 18.93 -23.40
C TYR A 133 20.02 19.29 -23.63
N GLY A 134 20.71 18.49 -24.44
CA GLY A 134 22.14 18.62 -24.70
C GLY A 134 22.54 18.40 -26.16
N GLY A 135 21.71 18.83 -27.11
CA GLY A 135 22.02 18.78 -28.54
C GLY A 135 21.67 20.09 -29.22
N GLY A 136 22.66 20.98 -29.39
CA GLY A 136 22.49 22.25 -30.09
C GLY A 136 22.06 22.05 -31.54
N GLY A 137 20.86 22.56 -31.87
CA GLY A 137 20.35 22.67 -33.23
C GLY A 137 19.56 23.96 -33.36
N SER A 138 20.10 24.92 -34.12
CA SER A 138 19.47 26.18 -34.44
C SER A 138 18.31 26.01 -35.43
N GLY A 139 17.11 26.44 -35.04
CA GLY A 139 16.04 26.81 -35.98
C GLY A 139 14.85 25.85 -36.01
N GLY A 140 13.66 26.42 -35.85
CA GLY A 140 12.37 25.76 -36.07
C GLY A 140 11.44 25.88 -34.88
N GLU A 141 10.20 26.28 -35.15
CA GLU A 141 9.12 26.60 -34.21
C GLU A 141 9.01 25.72 -32.96
N GLU A 142 8.72 26.41 -31.87
CA GLU A 142 8.37 25.97 -30.53
C GLU A 142 7.15 25.06 -30.49
N ASP A 143 7.31 23.83 -30.98
CA ASP A 143 6.56 22.71 -30.46
C ASP A 143 7.15 22.42 -29.08
N ILE A 144 6.62 23.08 -28.05
CA ILE A 144 6.68 22.58 -26.67
C ILE A 144 5.83 21.30 -26.65
N GLY A 145 6.35 20.26 -27.30
CA GLY A 145 5.90 18.91 -27.13
C GLY A 145 5.85 18.69 -25.64
N LEU A 146 4.64 18.60 -25.11
CA LEU A 146 4.39 17.94 -23.85
C LEU A 146 4.86 16.51 -24.10
N ILE A 147 6.15 16.29 -23.90
CA ILE A 147 6.80 15.01 -24.03
C ILE A 147 6.19 14.18 -22.89
N VAL A 148 5.09 13.48 -23.20
CA VAL A 148 4.50 12.45 -22.37
C VAL A 148 5.49 11.30 -22.40
N VAL A 149 6.52 11.38 -21.54
CA VAL A 149 7.53 10.33 -21.40
C VAL A 149 7.56 9.91 -19.94
N GLY A 150 7.08 8.68 -19.70
CA GLY A 150 7.27 7.95 -18.46
C GLY A 150 5.99 7.67 -17.65
N GLU A 151 4.93 7.14 -18.26
CA GLU A 151 3.83 6.52 -17.50
C GLU A 151 4.21 5.15 -16.92
N GLN A 152 5.36 4.59 -17.34
CA GLN A 152 5.76 3.22 -17.07
C GLN A 152 7.05 3.12 -16.23
N LEU A 153 7.21 2.00 -15.52
CA LEU A 153 8.43 1.61 -14.83
C LEU A 153 9.61 1.53 -15.85
N PRO A 154 10.86 1.87 -15.49
CA PRO A 154 12.00 1.78 -16.41
C PRO A 154 12.19 0.38 -17.00
N ASP A 155 12.56 0.29 -18.28
CA ASP A 155 12.71 -0.97 -19.03
C ASP A 155 13.71 -1.94 -18.39
N GLU A 156 14.77 -1.41 -17.78
CA GLU A 156 15.77 -2.21 -17.05
C GLU A 156 15.13 -2.93 -15.85
N ILE A 157 14.25 -2.25 -15.13
CA ILE A 157 13.55 -2.82 -13.97
C ILE A 157 12.48 -3.82 -14.46
N ILE A 158 11.81 -3.54 -15.58
CA ILE A 158 10.88 -4.49 -16.20
C ILE A 158 11.63 -5.78 -16.59
N SER A 159 12.77 -5.65 -17.25
CA SER A 159 13.61 -6.79 -17.65
C SER A 159 14.03 -7.61 -16.43
N SER A 160 14.46 -6.94 -15.35
CA SER A 160 14.83 -7.58 -14.09
C SER A 160 13.66 -8.32 -13.41
N LEU A 161 12.45 -7.76 -13.51
CA LEU A 161 11.22 -8.42 -13.02
C LEU A 161 10.92 -9.68 -13.84
N GLU A 162 11.03 -9.60 -15.17
CA GLU A 162 10.79 -10.73 -16.07
C GLU A 162 11.80 -11.86 -15.87
N ASP A 163 13.08 -11.55 -15.68
CA ASP A 163 14.13 -12.51 -15.32
C ASP A 163 13.85 -13.20 -13.98
N SER A 164 13.18 -12.50 -13.07
CA SER A 164 12.71 -13.05 -11.79
C SER A 164 11.38 -13.81 -11.90
N GLY A 165 10.84 -13.97 -13.12
CA GLY A 165 9.56 -14.65 -13.40
C GLY A 165 8.32 -13.82 -13.06
N VAL A 166 8.47 -12.50 -12.87
CA VAL A 166 7.38 -11.57 -12.53
C VAL A 166 7.00 -10.75 -13.75
N LYS A 167 5.84 -11.03 -14.35
CA LYS A 167 5.30 -10.21 -15.43
C LYS A 167 4.80 -8.85 -14.89
N TYR A 168 5.34 -7.76 -15.42
CA TYR A 168 4.88 -6.41 -15.11
C TYR A 168 3.55 -6.11 -15.82
N ILE A 169 2.61 -5.51 -15.09
CA ILE A 169 1.33 -5.04 -15.60
C ILE A 169 1.15 -3.59 -15.12
N PRO A 170 1.11 -2.59 -16.02
CA PRO A 170 0.89 -1.20 -15.65
C PRO A 170 -0.40 -0.99 -14.84
N ARG A 171 -0.32 -0.07 -13.86
CA ARG A 171 -1.40 0.31 -12.93
C ARG A 171 -2.01 1.67 -13.27
N ASP A 172 -1.69 2.22 -14.43
CA ASP A 172 -2.10 3.53 -14.94
C ASP A 172 -3.45 3.50 -15.69
N GLY A 173 -3.97 2.31 -16.00
CA GLY A 173 -5.22 2.11 -16.75
C GLY A 173 -5.02 1.84 -18.24
N SER A 174 -3.78 1.88 -18.75
CA SER A 174 -3.45 1.63 -20.18
C SER A 174 -3.81 0.22 -20.65
N THR A 175 -3.98 -0.74 -19.73
CA THR A 175 -4.31 -2.14 -20.05
C THR A 175 -5.81 -2.40 -20.27
N GLY A 176 -6.67 -1.37 -20.22
CA GLY A 176 -8.13 -1.51 -20.21
C GLY A 176 -8.89 -1.04 -21.47
N GLU A 177 -8.21 -0.53 -22.51
CA GLU A 177 -8.90 0.04 -23.68
C GLU A 177 -9.16 -0.95 -24.83
N GLU A 178 -8.68 -2.20 -24.76
CA GLU A 178 -8.81 -3.17 -25.87
C GLU A 178 -9.98 -4.17 -25.74
N GLU A 179 -10.73 -4.17 -24.63
CA GLU A 179 -11.79 -5.16 -24.37
C GLU A 179 -13.07 -4.49 -23.82
N ALA A 180 -13.71 -3.63 -24.63
CA ALA A 180 -15.04 -3.06 -24.35
C ALA A 180 -15.97 -3.14 -25.57
#